data_AF-A0A511HPN9-F1
#
_entry.id   AF-A0A511HPN9-F1
#
_cell.length_a   1.000
_cell.length_b   1.000
_cell.length_c   1.000
_cell.angle_alpha   90.00
_cell.angle_beta   90.00
_cell.angle_gamma   90.00
#
_symmetry.space_group_name_H-M   'P 1'
#
loop_
_entity.id
_entity.type
_entity.pdbx_description
1 polymer ?
#
loop_
_entity_poly.entity_id
_entity_poly.type
_entity_poly.pdbx_seq_one_letter_code
_entity_poly.pdbx_strand_id
1 'polypeptide(L)'
;MKRFPLRELAHVVAMSGVVLAAVRCGHPEDPHAHDDASQFNVHSALLTSNRDALRLCVQESTSLRGGAARITERLGASLRSVSGHPDWEAARFGSKAPTLEQGCPGPALALERLEPKESIIGPGIALKPSRYRTFIHVLDEKTADVVLGERQVDRAPAEFLRVDDHVLAEVSTALVVRESYLDHPEFAARWLTGAVGLQAMEAGLPGVLGDVFDKPVTDISSLAKPALDPTH
;
A
#
# COMPACT_ATOMS: atom_id res chain seq x y z
N MET A 1 -2.77 65.77 -14.47
CA MET A 1 -2.52 65.52 -15.92
C MET A 1 -1.63 64.28 -16.04
N LYS A 2 -2.17 63.22 -16.63
CA LYS A 2 -1.54 61.89 -16.78
C LYS A 2 -0.41 61.96 -17.82
N ARG A 3 0.74 61.36 -17.53
CA ARG A 3 1.83 61.13 -18.49
C ARG A 3 1.94 59.61 -18.72
N PHE A 4 1.58 59.18 -19.91
CA PHE A 4 1.85 57.83 -20.42
C PHE A 4 3.21 57.85 -21.13
N PRO A 5 4.14 56.93 -20.84
CA PRO A 5 5.22 56.62 -21.76
C PRO A 5 4.80 55.44 -22.65
N LEU A 6 4.52 55.77 -23.91
CA LEU A 6 4.70 54.87 -25.04
C LEU A 6 6.16 54.39 -25.06
N ARG A 7 6.39 53.07 -25.07
CA ARG A 7 7.44 52.46 -25.89
C ARG A 7 7.05 51.03 -26.22
N GLU A 8 6.54 50.92 -27.44
CA GLU A 8 6.28 49.73 -28.24
C GLU A 8 7.51 48.79 -28.27
N LEU A 9 7.29 47.49 -28.07
CA LEU A 9 7.23 46.48 -29.13
C LEU A 9 8.49 46.46 -30.02
N ALA A 10 9.40 45.54 -29.71
CA ALA A 10 10.37 45.02 -30.67
C ALA A 10 10.18 43.50 -30.78
N HIS A 11 9.80 43.09 -31.98
CA HIS A 11 9.58 41.74 -32.44
C HIS A 11 10.89 41.04 -32.85
N VAL A 12 10.73 39.72 -33.13
CA VAL A 12 11.45 38.91 -34.12
C VAL A 12 12.61 38.02 -33.64
N VAL A 13 12.25 36.76 -33.40
CA VAL A 13 12.77 35.51 -34.03
C VAL A 13 14.16 35.56 -34.69
N ALA A 14 15.07 34.72 -34.19
CA ALA A 14 16.11 34.04 -34.97
C ALA A 14 16.25 32.62 -34.37
N MET A 15 15.67 31.57 -34.97
CA MET A 15 16.26 30.75 -36.04
C MET A 15 17.77 30.53 -35.87
N SER A 16 18.16 29.35 -35.37
CA SER A 16 18.99 28.39 -36.12
C SER A 16 19.45 27.25 -35.22
N GLY A 17 19.27 26.03 -35.70
CA GLY A 17 19.64 24.81 -35.00
C GLY A 17 21.14 24.66 -34.79
N VAL A 18 21.46 23.96 -33.72
CA VAL A 18 22.71 23.23 -33.57
C VAL A 18 22.33 21.78 -33.28
N VAL A 19 22.29 20.98 -34.35
CA VAL A 19 22.60 19.56 -34.24
C VAL A 19 24.12 19.49 -34.18
N LEU A 20 24.70 19.01 -33.08
CA LEU A 20 25.97 18.28 -33.12
C LEU A 20 26.31 17.58 -31.79
N ALA A 21 26.53 16.29 -31.95
CA ALA A 21 27.44 15.41 -31.23
C ALA A 21 27.12 15.05 -29.76
N ALA A 22 26.57 13.85 -29.63
CA ALA A 22 26.61 13.03 -28.43
C ALA A 22 28.06 12.87 -27.93
N VAL A 23 28.37 13.48 -26.80
CA VAL A 23 29.45 13.00 -25.94
C VAL A 23 28.83 11.87 -25.11
N ARG A 24 29.09 10.62 -25.52
CA ARG A 24 28.94 9.44 -24.68
C ARG A 24 29.95 9.56 -23.54
N CYS A 25 29.63 10.33 -22.51
CA CYS A 25 30.18 10.09 -21.19
C CYS A 25 29.52 8.80 -20.71
N GLY A 26 30.25 7.70 -20.81
CA GLY A 26 29.88 6.43 -20.21
C GLY A 26 29.67 6.65 -18.72
N HIS A 27 28.41 6.83 -18.33
CA HIS A 27 28.00 6.53 -16.97
C HIS A 27 28.21 5.03 -16.79
N PRO A 28 28.82 4.56 -15.70
CA PRO A 28 28.75 3.14 -15.38
C PRO A 28 27.26 2.80 -15.31
N GLU A 29 26.80 1.94 -16.22
CA GLU A 29 25.51 1.30 -16.09
C GLU A 29 25.50 0.63 -14.72
N ASP A 30 24.65 1.14 -13.84
CA ASP A 30 24.39 0.50 -12.57
C ASP A 30 23.94 -0.94 -12.87
N PRO A 31 24.67 -1.99 -12.44
CA PRO A 31 24.32 -3.38 -12.74
C PRO A 31 22.97 -3.81 -12.14
N HIS A 32 22.31 -2.91 -11.41
CA HIS A 32 21.02 -3.10 -10.75
C HIS A 32 19.86 -2.35 -11.41
N ALA A 33 20.03 -1.81 -12.62
CA ALA A 33 18.90 -1.34 -13.44
C ALA A 33 18.02 -2.54 -13.88
N HIS A 34 17.27 -3.08 -12.93
CA HIS A 34 16.26 -4.10 -13.14
C HIS A 34 15.06 -3.45 -13.84
N ASP A 35 14.89 -3.80 -15.11
CA ASP A 35 13.88 -3.33 -16.06
C ASP A 35 12.43 -3.76 -15.70
N ASP A 36 12.13 -3.93 -14.41
CA ASP A 36 10.80 -4.36 -13.92
C ASP A 36 10.52 -3.92 -12.46
N ALA A 37 11.20 -2.85 -12.00
CA ALA A 37 10.98 -2.28 -10.68
C ALA A 37 9.65 -1.51 -10.64
N SER A 38 8.70 -1.98 -9.83
CA SER A 38 7.45 -1.27 -9.56
C SER A 38 7.76 0.11 -8.99
N GLN A 39 7.29 1.17 -9.65
CA GLN A 39 7.50 2.55 -9.21
C GLN A 39 6.34 3.01 -8.33
N PHE A 40 6.64 3.88 -7.37
CA PHE A 40 5.61 4.56 -6.58
C PHE A 40 4.87 5.56 -7.47
N ASN A 41 3.54 5.59 -7.36
CA ASN A 41 2.66 6.42 -8.18
C ASN A 41 1.71 7.24 -7.31
N VAL A 42 2.03 8.51 -7.12
CA VAL A 42 1.23 9.46 -6.33
C VAL A 42 -0.07 9.91 -7.01
N HIS A 43 -0.23 9.64 -8.30
CA HIS A 43 -1.40 10.09 -9.07
C HIS A 43 -2.56 9.09 -9.05
N SER A 44 -2.43 7.98 -8.33
CA SER A 44 -3.46 6.96 -8.19
C SER A 44 -3.48 6.43 -6.75
N ALA A 45 -4.67 6.14 -6.23
CA ALA A 45 -4.84 5.48 -4.94
C ALA A 45 -4.30 4.03 -4.92
N LEU A 46 -3.91 3.48 -6.08
CA LEU A 46 -3.20 2.20 -6.17
C LEU A 46 -1.74 2.29 -5.73
N LEU A 47 -1.15 3.49 -5.67
CA LEU A 47 0.19 3.80 -5.13
C LEU A 47 1.40 3.15 -5.84
N THR A 48 1.20 2.18 -6.73
CA THR A 48 2.29 1.54 -7.48
C THR A 48 1.91 1.33 -8.94
N SER A 49 2.89 1.45 -9.85
CA SER A 49 2.67 1.36 -11.30
C SER A 49 2.32 -0.06 -11.79
N ASN A 50 2.61 -1.09 -11.01
CA ASN A 50 2.32 -2.49 -11.35
C ASN A 50 0.86 -2.90 -11.08
N ARG A 51 -0.02 -1.97 -10.69
CA ARG A 51 -1.44 -2.21 -10.44
C ARG A 51 -2.28 -1.51 -11.48
N ASP A 52 -3.08 -2.29 -12.20
CA ASP A 52 -4.01 -1.84 -13.25
C ASP A 52 -5.49 -1.92 -12.82
N ALA A 53 -5.75 -2.35 -11.58
CA ALA A 53 -7.05 -2.53 -10.98
C ALA A 53 -6.94 -2.44 -9.45
N LEU A 54 -8.02 -2.04 -8.78
CA LEU A 54 -8.16 -2.24 -7.34
C LEU A 54 -8.36 -3.74 -7.03
N ARG A 55 -7.38 -4.35 -6.37
CA ARG A 55 -7.47 -5.75 -5.93
C ARG A 55 -7.30 -5.84 -4.43
N LEU A 56 -8.17 -6.62 -3.81
CA LEU A 56 -8.10 -6.90 -2.39
C LEU A 56 -7.88 -8.39 -2.22
N CYS A 57 -6.94 -8.74 -1.37
CA CYS A 57 -6.72 -10.12 -0.99
C CYS A 57 -7.41 -10.42 0.34
N VAL A 58 -8.11 -11.54 0.42
CA VAL A 58 -8.84 -12.02 1.59
C VAL A 58 -8.15 -13.25 2.14
N GLN A 59 -7.96 -13.25 3.46
CA GLN A 59 -7.47 -14.40 4.20
C GLN A 59 -8.35 -14.62 5.42
N GLU A 60 -8.89 -15.82 5.53
CA GLU A 60 -9.83 -16.18 6.58
C GLU A 60 -9.13 -17.03 7.64
N SER A 61 -9.57 -16.94 8.90
CA SER A 61 -9.13 -17.86 9.93
C SER A 61 -9.47 -19.31 9.56
N THR A 62 -8.68 -20.26 10.06
CA THR A 62 -8.82 -21.68 9.67
C THR A 62 -10.21 -22.23 9.92
N SER A 63 -10.91 -21.76 10.96
CA SER A 63 -12.26 -22.20 11.30
C SER A 63 -13.33 -21.70 10.31
N LEU A 64 -13.04 -20.63 9.57
CA LEU A 64 -13.96 -19.99 8.62
C LEU A 64 -13.81 -20.49 7.19
N ARG A 65 -12.84 -21.35 6.88
CA ARG A 65 -12.57 -21.81 5.49
C ARG A 65 -13.78 -22.45 4.80
N GLY A 66 -14.70 -23.05 5.54
CA GLY A 66 -15.96 -23.59 5.00
C GLY A 66 -16.98 -22.52 4.60
N GLY A 67 -16.78 -21.27 5.02
CA GLY A 67 -17.63 -20.11 4.78
C GLY A 67 -17.09 -19.11 3.75
N ALA A 68 -15.99 -19.43 3.05
CA ALA A 68 -15.28 -18.49 2.17
C ALA A 68 -16.18 -17.81 1.11
N ALA A 69 -17.13 -18.56 0.55
CA ALA A 69 -18.08 -18.03 -0.43
C ALA A 69 -18.97 -16.92 0.17
N ARG A 70 -19.45 -17.13 1.40
CA ARG A 70 -20.29 -16.15 2.13
C ARG A 70 -19.48 -14.91 2.50
N ILE A 71 -18.25 -15.08 2.97
CA ILE A 71 -17.34 -13.98 3.29
C ILE A 71 -17.05 -13.14 2.04
N THR A 72 -16.73 -13.81 0.93
CA THR A 72 -16.48 -13.15 -0.36
C THR A 72 -17.71 -12.41 -0.87
N GLU A 73 -18.92 -12.96 -0.70
CA GLU A 73 -20.17 -12.28 -1.06
C GLU A 73 -20.40 -11.00 -0.25
N ARG A 74 -20.25 -11.07 1.08
CA ARG A 74 -20.41 -9.93 2.01
C ARG A 74 -19.38 -8.83 1.74
N LEU A 75 -18.13 -9.21 1.56
CA LEU A 75 -17.05 -8.29 1.15
C LEU A 75 -17.32 -7.71 -0.24
N GLY A 76 -17.86 -8.49 -1.17
CA GLY A 76 -18.22 -8.03 -2.51
C GLY A 76 -19.33 -6.99 -2.48
N ALA A 77 -20.32 -7.14 -1.59
CA ALA A 77 -21.33 -6.13 -1.34
C ALA A 77 -20.73 -4.84 -0.75
N SER A 78 -19.83 -4.97 0.22
CA SER A 78 -19.10 -3.82 0.77
C SER A 78 -18.27 -3.11 -0.29
N LEU A 79 -17.54 -3.83 -1.14
CA LEU A 79 -16.74 -3.26 -2.22
C LEU A 79 -17.61 -2.54 -3.25
N ARG A 80 -18.77 -3.10 -3.61
CA ARG A 80 -19.75 -2.41 -4.48
C ARG A 80 -20.25 -1.11 -3.87
N SER A 81 -20.47 -1.07 -2.56
CA SER A 81 -20.86 0.16 -1.84
C SER A 81 -19.74 1.20 -1.92
N VAL A 82 -18.48 0.79 -1.67
CA VAL A 82 -17.30 1.65 -1.80
C VAL A 82 -17.09 2.15 -3.23
N SER A 83 -17.44 1.34 -4.24
CA SER A 83 -17.41 1.78 -5.65
C SER A 83 -18.37 2.92 -5.99
N GLY A 84 -19.35 3.21 -5.11
CA GLY A 84 -20.23 4.37 -5.22
C GLY A 84 -19.67 5.66 -4.57
N HIS A 85 -18.45 5.64 -4.03
CA HIS A 85 -17.86 6.79 -3.35
C HIS A 85 -17.61 7.97 -4.34
N PRO A 86 -17.85 9.25 -3.92
CA PRO A 86 -17.68 10.41 -4.81
C PRO A 86 -16.28 10.52 -5.43
N ASP A 87 -15.25 10.13 -4.68
CA ASP A 87 -13.85 10.22 -5.13
C ASP A 87 -13.36 8.99 -5.92
N TRP A 88 -14.24 8.04 -6.24
CA TRP A 88 -13.85 6.79 -6.92
C TRP A 88 -13.11 7.03 -8.24
N GLU A 89 -13.65 7.91 -9.10
CA GLU A 89 -13.03 8.27 -10.38
C GLU A 89 -11.72 9.05 -10.18
N ALA A 90 -11.71 9.97 -9.21
CA ALA A 90 -10.52 10.78 -8.89
C ALA A 90 -9.37 9.92 -8.36
N ALA A 91 -9.68 8.81 -7.68
CA ALA A 91 -8.71 7.87 -7.14
C ALA A 91 -7.99 7.03 -8.20
N ARG A 92 -8.49 7.01 -9.44
CA ARG A 92 -7.87 6.31 -10.59
C ARG A 92 -7.47 4.88 -10.25
N PHE A 93 -8.42 4.06 -9.81
CA PHE A 93 -8.21 2.63 -9.47
C PHE A 93 -7.86 1.72 -10.66
N GLY A 94 -7.36 2.29 -11.76
CA GLY A 94 -7.09 1.60 -13.01
C GLY A 94 -8.34 1.49 -13.89
N SER A 95 -8.21 0.73 -14.99
CA SER A 95 -9.26 0.60 -16.02
C SER A 95 -10.08 -0.68 -15.88
N LYS A 96 -9.73 -1.55 -14.93
CA LYS A 96 -10.38 -2.85 -14.72
C LYS A 96 -11.30 -2.84 -13.50
N ALA A 97 -12.26 -3.75 -13.50
CA ALA A 97 -13.18 -3.93 -12.39
C ALA A 97 -12.43 -4.35 -11.11
N PRO A 98 -12.85 -3.87 -9.92
CA PRO A 98 -12.28 -4.31 -8.66
C PRO A 98 -12.47 -5.81 -8.41
N THR A 99 -11.47 -6.47 -7.82
CA THR A 99 -11.54 -7.91 -7.51
C THR A 99 -11.25 -8.23 -6.05
N LEU A 100 -11.92 -9.28 -5.57
CA LEU A 100 -11.59 -9.97 -4.32
C LEU A 100 -10.93 -11.30 -4.67
N GLU A 101 -9.77 -11.55 -4.10
CA GLU A 101 -8.97 -12.75 -4.35
C GLU A 101 -8.62 -13.43 -3.03
N GLN A 102 -8.47 -14.74 -3.06
CA GLN A 102 -8.11 -15.56 -1.91
C GLN A 102 -6.66 -16.05 -2.06
N GLY A 103 -6.04 -16.50 -0.97
CA GLY A 103 -4.68 -17.04 -1.00
C GLY A 103 -3.61 -15.94 -0.99
N CYS A 104 -3.66 -15.09 0.03
CA CYS A 104 -2.77 -13.93 0.12
C CYS A 104 -1.30 -14.31 0.24
N PRO A 105 -0.41 -13.55 -0.43
CA PRO A 105 1.02 -13.70 -0.25
C PRO A 105 1.44 -13.22 1.15
N GLY A 106 2.53 -13.78 1.66
CA GLY A 106 3.11 -13.40 2.94
C GLY A 106 2.79 -14.37 4.08
N PRO A 107 3.25 -14.04 5.30
CA PRO A 107 3.00 -14.87 6.48
C PRO A 107 1.51 -14.85 6.84
N ALA A 108 1.04 -15.94 7.45
CA ALA A 108 -0.26 -15.93 8.11
C ALA A 108 -0.26 -14.93 9.28
N LEU A 109 -1.43 -14.39 9.59
CA LEU A 109 -1.61 -13.51 10.75
C LEU A 109 -1.18 -14.24 12.04
N ALA A 110 -0.33 -13.60 12.84
CA ALA A 110 0.07 -14.11 14.13
C ALA A 110 -1.15 -14.17 15.08
N LEU A 111 -1.30 -15.26 15.82
CA LEU A 111 -2.40 -15.46 16.77
C LEU A 111 -2.08 -14.83 18.13
N GLU A 112 -1.67 -13.58 18.11
CA GLU A 112 -1.34 -12.77 19.28
C GLU A 112 -2.06 -11.43 19.23
N ARG A 113 -2.11 -10.74 20.38
CA ARG A 113 -2.77 -9.45 20.49
C ARG A 113 -2.06 -8.44 19.59
N LEU A 114 -2.82 -7.81 18.69
CA LEU A 114 -2.29 -6.71 17.87
C LEU A 114 -2.15 -5.46 18.73
N GLU A 115 -0.91 -5.02 18.89
CA GLU A 115 -0.62 -3.75 19.52
C GLU A 115 -0.83 -2.60 18.51
N PRO A 116 -1.60 -1.57 18.86
CA PRO A 116 -1.82 -0.43 17.96
C PRO A 116 -0.49 0.22 17.55
N LYS A 117 -0.38 0.61 16.28
CA LYS A 117 0.67 1.48 15.70
C LYS A 117 2.04 0.84 15.39
N GLU A 118 2.33 -0.39 15.81
CA GLU A 118 3.65 -1.02 15.57
C GLU A 118 3.59 -2.30 14.74
N SER A 119 2.41 -2.86 14.52
CA SER A 119 2.27 -4.11 13.77
C SER A 119 2.27 -3.88 12.26
N ILE A 120 3.16 -4.58 11.55
CA ILE A 120 3.07 -4.79 10.10
C ILE A 120 2.36 -6.13 9.88
N ILE A 121 1.27 -6.12 9.13
CA ILE A 121 0.43 -7.32 8.90
C ILE A 121 0.40 -7.58 7.40
N GLY A 122 1.31 -8.43 6.93
CA GLY A 122 1.43 -8.75 5.52
C GLY A 122 2.88 -8.97 5.09
N PRO A 123 3.18 -8.82 3.79
CA PRO A 123 4.52 -9.07 3.25
C PRO A 123 5.64 -8.15 3.78
N GLY A 124 5.32 -6.96 4.30
CA GLY A 124 6.30 -6.02 4.86
C GLY A 124 7.06 -5.21 3.80
N ILE A 125 8.36 -5.00 4.00
CA ILE A 125 9.17 -4.21 3.05
C ILE A 125 9.38 -5.01 1.77
N ALA A 126 8.87 -4.52 0.65
CA ALA A 126 8.88 -5.21 -0.64
C ALA A 126 9.64 -4.38 -1.69
N LEU A 127 10.59 -5.03 -2.39
CA LEU A 127 11.23 -4.46 -3.59
C LEU A 127 10.24 -4.40 -4.77
N LYS A 128 9.33 -5.38 -4.84
CA LYS A 128 8.24 -5.45 -5.81
C LYS A 128 6.93 -5.67 -5.05
N PRO A 129 6.16 -4.61 -4.76
CA PRO A 129 4.91 -4.72 -4.02
C PRO A 129 3.92 -5.64 -4.72
N SER A 130 3.07 -6.31 -3.94
CA SER A 130 2.04 -7.18 -4.48
C SER A 130 1.04 -6.44 -5.36
N ARG A 131 0.27 -7.20 -6.14
CA ARG A 131 -0.85 -6.69 -6.96
C ARG A 131 -2.04 -6.17 -6.13
N TYR A 132 -2.02 -6.35 -4.81
CA TYR A 132 -3.13 -6.05 -3.92
C TYR A 132 -2.92 -4.71 -3.25
N ARG A 133 -3.94 -3.83 -3.28
CA ARG A 133 -3.92 -2.56 -2.53
C ARG A 133 -4.28 -2.77 -1.07
N THR A 134 -5.06 -3.81 -0.78
CA THR A 134 -5.58 -4.11 0.55
C THR A 134 -5.55 -5.61 0.84
N PHE A 135 -5.14 -5.96 2.06
CA PHE A 135 -5.24 -7.29 2.63
C PHE A 135 -6.34 -7.30 3.68
N ILE A 136 -7.25 -8.25 3.64
CA ILE A 136 -8.36 -8.38 4.58
C ILE A 136 -8.20 -9.72 5.31
N HIS A 137 -7.89 -9.66 6.60
CA HIS A 137 -7.86 -10.81 7.48
C HIS A 137 -9.20 -10.92 8.21
N VAL A 138 -10.00 -11.92 7.87
CA VAL A 138 -11.31 -12.17 8.49
C VAL A 138 -11.16 -13.21 9.60
N LEU A 139 -11.53 -12.82 10.81
CA LEU A 139 -11.37 -13.63 12.01
C LEU A 139 -12.72 -14.13 12.52
N ASP A 140 -12.78 -15.39 12.92
CA ASP A 140 -13.86 -15.87 13.79
C ASP A 140 -13.83 -15.16 15.15
N GLU A 141 -14.94 -15.21 15.87
CA GLU A 141 -15.11 -14.54 17.17
C GLU A 141 -13.99 -14.88 18.16
N LYS A 142 -13.66 -16.17 18.29
CA LYS A 142 -12.64 -16.64 19.23
C LYS A 142 -11.26 -16.09 18.90
N THR A 143 -10.90 -16.09 17.62
CA THR A 143 -9.61 -15.57 17.14
C THR A 143 -9.57 -14.06 17.26
N ALA A 144 -10.67 -13.38 16.94
CA ALA A 144 -10.80 -11.94 17.10
C ALA A 144 -10.66 -11.50 18.56
N ASP A 145 -11.18 -12.24 19.54
CA ASP A 145 -11.00 -11.92 20.96
C ASP A 145 -9.53 -11.94 21.39
N VAL A 146 -8.74 -12.85 20.83
CA VAL A 146 -7.30 -12.92 21.06
C VAL A 146 -6.59 -11.77 20.37
N VAL A 147 -6.83 -11.59 19.08
CA VAL A 147 -6.06 -10.72 18.20
C VAL A 147 -6.48 -9.25 18.31
N LEU A 148 -7.79 -8.98 18.29
CA LEU A 148 -8.37 -7.63 18.31
C LEU A 148 -8.80 -7.20 19.71
N GLY A 149 -9.10 -8.15 20.60
CA GLY A 149 -9.73 -7.87 21.89
C GLY A 149 -11.16 -7.37 21.69
N GLU A 150 -11.51 -6.27 22.36
CA GLU A 150 -12.84 -5.66 22.26
C GLU A 150 -13.09 -4.95 20.91
N ARG A 151 -12.04 -4.75 20.11
CA ARG A 151 -12.15 -4.09 18.81
C ARG A 151 -12.84 -5.02 17.80
N GLN A 152 -13.63 -4.40 16.93
CA GLN A 152 -14.33 -5.09 15.84
C GLN A 152 -13.47 -5.22 14.59
N VAL A 153 -12.59 -4.24 14.38
CA VAL A 153 -11.68 -4.14 13.24
C VAL A 153 -10.47 -3.30 13.64
N ASP A 154 -9.32 -3.58 13.03
CA ASP A 154 -8.12 -2.79 13.15
C ASP A 154 -7.41 -2.65 11.80
N ARG A 155 -6.57 -1.62 11.68
CA ARG A 155 -5.81 -1.30 10.47
C ARG A 155 -4.32 -1.31 10.77
N ALA A 156 -3.57 -1.95 9.89
CA ALA A 156 -2.11 -2.00 9.94
C ALA A 156 -1.52 -1.79 8.54
N PRO A 157 -0.28 -1.29 8.42
CA PRO A 157 0.46 -1.38 7.17
C PRO A 157 0.68 -2.85 6.78
N ALA A 158 0.53 -3.19 5.50
CA ALA A 158 0.79 -4.53 4.97
C ALA A 158 2.06 -4.61 4.15
N GLU A 159 2.28 -3.61 3.30
CA GLU A 159 3.48 -3.55 2.45
C GLU A 159 4.05 -2.14 2.41
N PHE A 160 5.38 -2.05 2.42
CA PHE A 160 6.13 -0.82 2.22
C PHE A 160 6.99 -0.92 0.97
N LEU A 161 7.05 0.18 0.22
CA LEU A 161 7.98 0.37 -0.89
C LEU A 161 9.00 1.43 -0.50
N ARG A 162 10.29 1.17 -0.78
CA ARG A 162 11.32 2.19 -0.68
C ARG A 162 11.21 3.12 -1.88
N VAL A 163 10.95 4.40 -1.63
CA VAL A 163 10.79 5.43 -2.67
C VAL A 163 12.00 6.36 -2.76
N ASP A 164 12.81 6.39 -1.69
CA ASP A 164 14.09 7.08 -1.58
C ASP A 164 14.93 6.37 -0.50
N ASP A 165 16.22 6.69 -0.36
CA ASP A 165 17.17 6.03 0.54
C ASP A 165 16.69 6.00 2.01
N HIS A 166 15.94 7.02 2.41
CA HIS A 166 15.44 7.17 3.78
C HIS A 166 13.92 7.11 3.89
N VAL A 167 13.20 6.81 2.81
CA VAL A 167 11.74 6.91 2.79
C VAL A 167 11.10 5.57 2.44
N LEU A 168 10.32 5.06 3.39
CA LEU A 168 9.38 3.96 3.19
C LEU A 168 7.96 4.51 3.08
N ALA A 169 7.32 4.22 1.95
CA ALA A 169 5.90 4.53 1.74
C ALA A 169 5.07 3.27 1.92
N GLU A 170 4.01 3.34 2.73
CA GLU A 170 3.00 2.28 2.76
C GLU A 170 2.28 2.23 1.41
N VAL A 171 2.36 1.09 0.75
CA VAL A 171 1.72 0.86 -0.56
C VAL A 171 0.57 -0.12 -0.48
N SER A 172 0.47 -0.89 0.61
CA SER A 172 -0.66 -1.78 0.86
C SER A 172 -1.08 -1.71 2.33
N THR A 173 -2.37 -1.78 2.56
CA THR A 173 -2.97 -1.68 3.89
C THR A 173 -3.62 -3.01 4.28
N ALA A 174 -3.45 -3.45 5.51
CA ALA A 174 -4.17 -4.57 6.09
C ALA A 174 -5.35 -4.09 6.93
N LEU A 175 -6.49 -4.76 6.77
CA LEU A 175 -7.61 -4.72 7.67
C LEU A 175 -7.74 -6.08 8.36
N VAL A 176 -7.75 -6.08 9.68
CA VAL A 176 -8.04 -7.28 10.48
C VAL A 176 -9.42 -7.09 11.08
N VAL A 177 -10.38 -7.93 10.71
CA VAL A 177 -11.79 -7.71 10.98
C VAL A 177 -12.45 -8.96 11.54
N ARG A 178 -13.31 -8.77 12.53
CA ARG A 178 -14.19 -9.80 13.05
C ARG A 178 -15.30 -10.11 12.03
N GLU A 179 -15.55 -11.39 11.78
CA GLU A 179 -16.50 -11.84 10.75
C GLU A 179 -17.92 -11.27 10.94
N SER A 180 -18.38 -11.12 12.19
CA SER A 180 -19.68 -10.51 12.49
C SER A 180 -19.77 -9.03 12.10
N TYR A 181 -18.65 -8.32 12.02
CA TYR A 181 -18.62 -6.89 11.69
C TYR A 181 -18.62 -6.59 10.19
N LEU A 182 -18.49 -7.60 9.31
CA LEU A 182 -18.46 -7.40 7.85
C LEU A 182 -19.76 -6.80 7.29
N ASP A 183 -20.91 -7.05 7.92
CA ASP A 183 -22.21 -6.46 7.51
C ASP A 183 -22.48 -5.11 8.17
N HIS A 184 -21.62 -4.67 9.09
CA HIS A 184 -21.84 -3.41 9.78
C HIS A 184 -21.64 -2.25 8.80
N PRO A 185 -22.56 -1.27 8.71
CA PRO A 185 -22.46 -0.19 7.72
C PRO A 185 -21.15 0.60 7.78
N GLU A 186 -20.59 0.77 8.98
CA GLU A 186 -19.31 1.45 9.17
C GLU A 186 -18.12 0.69 8.59
N PHE A 187 -18.20 -0.64 8.44
CA PHE A 187 -17.11 -1.41 7.83
C PHE A 187 -16.85 -0.93 6.41
N ALA A 188 -17.88 -0.85 5.56
CA ALA A 188 -17.74 -0.34 4.21
C ALA A 188 -17.46 1.18 4.20
N ALA A 189 -18.28 1.95 4.92
CA ALA A 189 -18.29 3.42 4.84
C ALA A 189 -16.99 4.07 5.37
N ARG A 190 -16.34 3.45 6.36
CA ARG A 190 -15.14 4.01 7.00
C ARG A 190 -13.91 3.14 6.76
N TRP A 191 -13.99 1.86 7.14
CA TRP A 191 -12.79 1.02 7.21
C TRP A 191 -12.30 0.59 5.84
N LEU A 192 -13.20 0.05 5.01
CA LEU A 192 -12.85 -0.38 3.66
C LEU A 192 -12.52 0.82 2.77
N THR A 193 -13.35 1.89 2.83
CA THR A 193 -13.10 3.16 2.11
C THR A 193 -11.73 3.74 2.45
N GLY A 194 -11.36 3.77 3.73
CA GLY A 194 -10.05 4.22 4.17
C GLY A 194 -8.90 3.31 3.70
N ALA A 195 -9.05 1.99 3.82
CA ALA A 195 -8.00 1.03 3.47
C ALA A 195 -7.68 0.97 1.97
N VAL A 196 -8.67 1.24 1.10
CA VAL A 196 -8.44 1.36 -0.35
C VAL A 196 -7.89 2.73 -0.76
N GLY A 197 -7.86 3.70 0.15
CA GLY A 197 -7.28 5.03 -0.07
C GLY A 197 -8.26 6.10 -0.57
N LEU A 198 -9.57 5.94 -0.35
CA LEU A 198 -10.59 6.94 -0.72
C LEU A 198 -10.88 7.96 0.37
N GLN A 199 -10.44 7.70 1.59
CA GLN A 199 -10.56 8.63 2.71
C GLN A 199 -9.24 8.67 3.45
N ALA A 200 -8.79 9.88 3.82
CA ALA A 200 -7.72 10.03 4.79
C ALA A 200 -8.19 9.41 6.11
N MET A 201 -7.57 8.30 6.51
CA MET A 201 -7.88 7.68 7.79
C MET A 201 -7.26 8.53 8.90
N GLU A 202 -8.08 9.13 9.76
CA GLU A 202 -7.58 9.77 10.97
C GLU A 202 -7.00 8.73 11.93
N ALA A 203 -5.67 8.53 11.83
CA ALA A 203 -4.83 8.02 12.90
C ALA A 203 -3.35 8.31 12.57
N GLY A 204 -2.90 9.55 12.82
CA GLY A 204 -1.58 9.86 13.39
C GLY A 204 -0.30 9.27 12.77
N LEU A 205 -0.27 8.94 11.48
CA LEU A 205 0.99 8.80 10.73
C LEU A 205 0.82 9.49 9.38
N PRO A 206 1.62 10.52 9.05
CA PRO A 206 1.72 10.97 7.67
C PRO A 206 2.16 9.78 6.82
N GLY A 207 1.65 9.70 5.58
CA GLY A 207 1.99 8.70 4.57
C GLY A 207 3.44 8.76 4.07
N VAL A 208 4.37 9.06 4.96
CA VAL A 208 5.82 9.08 4.82
C VAL A 208 6.30 8.75 6.24
N LEU A 209 6.90 7.59 6.48
CA LEU A 209 7.75 7.40 7.66
C LEU A 209 8.99 8.27 7.45
N GLY A 210 8.80 9.58 7.58
CA GLY A 210 9.85 10.58 7.65
C GLY A 210 10.25 10.71 9.11
N ASP A 211 11.48 10.30 9.36
CA ASP A 211 12.29 10.48 10.56
C ASP A 211 12.26 9.36 11.62
N VAL A 212 13.49 8.87 11.86
CA VAL A 212 14.02 8.12 13.01
C VAL A 212 14.01 6.58 12.92
N PHE A 213 14.81 6.05 11.98
CA PHE A 213 15.78 5.00 12.36
C PHE A 213 17.18 5.64 12.43
N ASP A 214 17.38 6.55 13.38
CA ASP A 214 18.72 7.04 13.76
C ASP A 214 19.37 6.04 14.74
N LYS A 215 19.50 4.79 14.31
CA LYS A 215 20.45 3.85 14.93
C LYS A 215 21.33 3.26 13.84
N PRO A 216 22.65 3.45 13.90
CA PRO A 216 23.55 2.79 12.96
C PRO A 216 23.32 1.28 13.03
N VAL A 217 23.10 0.69 11.85
CA VAL A 217 23.05 -0.76 11.65
C VAL A 217 24.48 -1.28 11.85
N THR A 218 24.86 -1.50 13.10
CA THR A 218 26.10 -2.22 13.46
C THR A 218 25.85 -3.42 14.34
N ASP A 219 24.60 -3.81 14.60
CA ASP A 219 24.32 -5.01 15.40
C ASP A 219 23.46 -6.01 14.62
N ILE A 220 24.13 -6.72 13.72
CA ILE A 220 23.59 -7.88 12.98
C ILE A 220 23.69 -9.17 13.79
N SER A 221 24.06 -9.09 15.09
CA SER A 221 24.28 -10.24 15.96
C SER A 221 23.00 -10.99 16.33
N SER A 222 21.81 -10.40 16.11
CA SER A 222 20.52 -11.02 16.40
C SER A 222 19.87 -11.73 15.19
N LEU A 223 20.49 -11.68 14.00
CA LEU A 223 19.94 -12.28 12.76
C LEU A 223 20.71 -13.52 12.27
N ALA A 224 21.60 -14.11 13.08
CA ALA A 224 22.31 -15.34 12.73
C ALA A 224 21.65 -16.60 13.36
N LYS A 225 20.99 -17.37 12.49
CA LYS A 225 20.64 -18.82 12.48
C LYS A 225 20.58 -19.64 13.80
N PRO A 226 19.64 -20.61 13.89
CA PRO A 226 19.78 -21.74 14.82
C PRO A 226 20.95 -22.63 14.38
N ALA A 227 21.88 -22.90 15.29
CA ALA A 227 22.90 -23.91 15.12
C ALA A 227 22.26 -25.30 15.10
N LEU A 228 22.49 -26.02 14.01
CA LEU A 228 22.41 -27.48 13.96
C LEU A 228 23.47 -28.04 14.91
N ASP A 229 23.05 -28.85 15.87
CA ASP A 229 23.89 -29.68 16.72
C ASP A 229 24.44 -30.86 15.90
N PRO A 230 25.77 -31.05 15.78
CA PRO A 230 26.35 -32.24 15.22
C PRO A 230 26.87 -33.15 16.34
N THR A 231 25.97 -33.90 16.98
CA THR A 231 26.35 -35.15 17.65
C THR A 231 25.25 -36.20 17.54
N HIS A 232 25.35 -37.06 16.53
CA HIS A 232 25.12 -38.51 16.59
C HIS A 232 25.55 -39.19 15.29
#